data_AF-A0AAD6ZVA3-F1
#
_entry.id   AF-A0AAD6ZVA3-F1
#
_cell.length_a   1.000
_cell.length_b   1.000
_cell.length_c   1.000
_cell.angle_alpha   90.00
_cell.angle_beta   90.00
_cell.angle_gamma   90.00
#
_symmetry.space_group_name_H-M   'P 1'
#
loop_
_entity.id
_entity.type
_entity.pdbx_description
1 polymer ?
#
loop_
_entity_poly.entity_id
_entity_poly.type
_entity_poly.pdbx_seq_one_letter_code
_entity_poly.pdbx_strand_id
1 'polypeptide(L)'
;GFKPYTKLHPEWNQKRKSMRTDCQCVLLVKTYPGVSTVLGNYKDEHNHALGNENLRFTQISKEAREYIAGLLRLKVSPNHILQLIHNGVYNQDDFFGCDQDGKTSAARNDFIQLWDIRRIEKAIEAESVRLHPDDGQSTLRWVEKLRAEDKLLGFTAKSDLPPAGSGLDPDAFVLMLQTKWQKKKFEQYGEQLLCIDATHNTT
;
A
#
# COMPACT_ATOMS: atom_id res chain seq x y z
N GLY A 1 32.08 4.72 -7.24
CA GLY A 1 31.99 3.29 -7.57
C GLY A 1 30.56 2.84 -7.36
N PHE A 2 29.91 2.30 -8.40
CA PHE A 2 28.57 1.72 -8.27
C PHE A 2 28.70 0.41 -7.50
N LYS A 3 28.11 0.33 -6.29
CA LYS A 3 27.88 -0.98 -5.66
C LYS A 3 26.61 -1.57 -6.29
N PRO A 4 26.68 -2.74 -6.93
CA PRO A 4 25.48 -3.42 -7.40
C PRO A 4 24.55 -3.68 -6.20
N TYR A 5 23.26 -3.40 -6.38
CA TYR A 5 22.26 -3.67 -5.37
C TYR A 5 22.04 -5.18 -5.23
N THR A 6 22.30 -5.73 -4.05
CA THR A 6 21.98 -7.11 -3.71
C THR A 6 20.65 -7.13 -2.96
N LYS A 7 19.67 -7.91 -3.45
CA LYS A 7 18.43 -8.15 -2.71
C LYS A 7 18.76 -8.86 -1.39
N LEU A 8 18.19 -8.38 -0.28
CA LEU A 8 18.25 -9.07 1.02
C LEU A 8 17.53 -10.42 0.98
N HIS A 9 16.46 -10.52 0.20
CA HIS A 9 15.65 -11.73 0.00
C HIS A 9 15.46 -11.97 -1.51
N PRO A 10 16.30 -12.81 -2.14
CA PRO A 10 16.27 -13.06 -3.59
C PRO A 10 14.92 -13.62 -4.09
N GLU A 11 14.26 -14.40 -3.24
CA GLU A 11 12.99 -15.09 -3.49
C GLU A 11 11.78 -14.15 -3.45
N TRP A 12 11.94 -12.91 -2.97
CA TRP A 12 10.86 -11.95 -2.93
C TRP A 12 10.67 -11.27 -4.29
N ASN A 13 9.53 -11.58 -4.90
CA ASN A 13 9.04 -10.85 -6.06
C ASN A 13 8.39 -9.55 -5.61
N GLN A 14 8.85 -8.43 -6.19
CA GLN A 14 8.22 -7.14 -5.93
C GLN A 14 6.83 -7.15 -6.60
N LYS A 15 5.76 -7.05 -5.80
CA LYS A 15 4.37 -7.05 -6.32
C LYS A 15 4.10 -5.91 -7.31
N ARG A 16 4.91 -4.85 -7.29
CA ARG A 16 4.89 -3.74 -8.25
C ARG A 16 6.28 -3.54 -8.81
N LYS A 17 6.37 -3.36 -10.13
CA LYS A 17 7.62 -2.93 -10.78
C LYS A 17 8.03 -1.57 -10.23
N SER A 18 9.33 -1.36 -10.05
CA SER A 18 9.88 -0.06 -9.73
C SER A 18 9.50 0.94 -10.83
N MET A 19 8.99 2.11 -10.44
CA MET A 19 8.72 3.24 -11.34
C MET A 19 9.95 4.17 -11.45
N ARG A 20 11.09 3.82 -10.82
CA ARG A 20 12.34 4.54 -11.01
C ARG A 20 12.80 4.37 -12.45
N THR A 21 12.98 5.48 -13.12
CA THR A 21 13.63 5.56 -14.42
C THR A 21 15.15 5.51 -14.21
N ASP A 22 15.85 4.84 -15.10
CA ASP A 22 17.31 4.88 -15.26
C ASP A 22 17.72 6.16 -16.01
N CYS A 23 17.16 7.30 -15.59
CA CYS A 23 17.39 8.59 -16.22
C CYS A 23 18.89 8.92 -16.24
N GLN A 24 19.40 9.25 -17.41
CA GLN A 24 20.81 9.56 -17.63
C GLN A 24 21.15 11.04 -17.36
N CYS A 25 20.13 11.85 -17.06
CA CYS A 25 20.29 13.25 -16.69
C CYS A 25 21.06 13.36 -15.38
N VAL A 26 22.19 14.09 -15.45
CA VAL A 26 23.09 14.29 -14.32
C VAL A 26 23.63 15.71 -14.37
N LEU A 27 23.61 16.39 -13.23
CA LEU A 27 24.37 17.62 -12.99
C LEU A 27 25.64 17.27 -12.21
N LEU A 28 26.79 17.36 -12.86
CA LEU A 28 28.08 17.17 -12.22
C LEU A 28 28.63 18.53 -11.79
N VAL A 29 28.69 18.77 -10.48
CA VAL A 29 29.26 19.99 -9.90
C VAL A 29 30.67 19.69 -9.40
N LYS A 30 31.67 20.44 -9.88
CA LYS A 30 33.05 20.42 -9.40
C LYS A 30 33.37 21.72 -8.69
N THR A 31 33.87 21.60 -7.46
CA THR A 31 34.40 22.70 -6.67
C THR A 31 35.88 22.44 -6.37
N TYR A 32 36.68 23.51 -6.31
CA TYR A 32 38.12 23.41 -6.03
C TYR A 32 38.45 24.27 -4.81
N PRO A 33 39.29 23.78 -3.87
CA PRO A 33 39.72 24.57 -2.73
C PRO A 33 40.40 25.89 -3.15
N GLY A 34 40.04 26.99 -2.48
CA GLY A 34 40.62 28.31 -2.74
C GLY A 34 40.11 29.03 -4.00
N VAL A 35 39.16 28.44 -4.73
CA VAL A 35 38.55 29.04 -5.93
C VAL A 35 37.05 29.19 -5.70
N SER A 36 36.53 30.40 -5.89
CA SER A 36 35.08 30.69 -5.76
C SER A 36 34.26 30.21 -6.97
N THR A 37 34.93 29.85 -8.06
CA THR A 37 34.31 29.35 -9.28
C THR A 37 33.84 27.90 -9.14
N VAL A 38 32.57 27.68 -9.39
CA VAL A 38 31.94 26.36 -9.46
C VAL A 38 31.81 25.96 -10.94
N LEU A 39 32.33 24.78 -11.31
CA LEU A 39 32.15 24.24 -12.66
C LEU A 39 31.01 23.23 -12.67
N GLY A 40 29.98 23.50 -13.47
CA GLY A 40 28.88 22.57 -13.71
C GLY A 40 29.00 21.92 -15.09
N ASN A 41 28.81 20.61 -15.17
CA ASN A 41 28.54 19.90 -16.43
C ASN A 41 27.14 19.28 -16.33
N TYR A 42 26.23 19.72 -17.19
CA TYR A 42 24.86 19.25 -17.23
C TYR A 42 24.65 18.37 -18.47
N LYS A 43 24.17 17.15 -18.26
CA LYS A 43 23.68 16.27 -19.33
C LYS A 43 22.16 16.28 -19.33
N ASP A 44 21.57 16.79 -20.40
CA ASP A 44 20.11 16.96 -20.56
C ASP A 44 19.42 15.74 -21.21
N GLU A 45 20.07 14.58 -21.21
CA GLU A 45 19.53 13.38 -21.84
C GLU A 45 18.55 12.69 -20.90
N HIS A 46 17.28 12.62 -21.31
CA HIS A 46 16.19 12.02 -20.56
C HIS A 46 15.59 10.85 -21.34
N ASN A 47 15.27 9.77 -20.65
CA ASN A 47 14.58 8.60 -21.22
C ASN A 47 13.12 8.50 -20.75
N HIS A 48 12.57 9.60 -20.25
CA HIS A 48 11.21 9.71 -19.77
C HIS A 48 10.69 11.12 -20.02
N ALA A 49 9.36 11.29 -19.96
CA ALA A 49 8.73 12.59 -20.12
C ALA A 49 9.17 13.58 -19.02
N LEU A 50 9.23 14.85 -19.38
CA LEU A 50 9.55 15.98 -18.49
C LEU A 50 8.30 16.82 -18.20
N GLY A 51 8.43 17.78 -17.27
CA GLY A 51 7.34 18.68 -16.92
C GLY A 51 6.18 17.98 -16.24
N ASN A 52 4.95 18.38 -16.58
CA ASN A 52 3.71 17.94 -15.92
C ASN A 52 3.53 16.42 -15.90
N GLU A 53 3.97 15.74 -16.96
CA GLU A 53 3.88 14.28 -17.03
C GLU A 53 4.78 13.56 -16.02
N ASN A 54 5.87 14.21 -15.60
CA ASN A 54 6.78 13.69 -14.58
C ASN A 54 6.32 14.06 -13.16
N LEU A 55 5.60 15.19 -13.01
CA LEU A 55 5.20 15.70 -11.71
C LEU A 55 4.43 14.66 -10.90
N ARG A 56 3.53 13.87 -11.48
CA ARG A 56 2.83 12.77 -10.78
C ARG A 56 3.75 11.75 -10.09
N PHE A 57 5.01 11.62 -10.51
CA PHE A 57 5.99 10.69 -9.95
C PHE A 57 6.95 11.36 -8.95
N THR A 58 6.89 12.69 -8.79
CA THR A 58 7.69 13.40 -7.79
C THR A 58 7.04 13.31 -6.40
N GLN A 59 7.79 13.74 -5.39
CA GLN A 59 7.32 13.70 -4.01
C GLN A 59 6.31 14.82 -3.74
N ILE A 60 5.20 14.47 -3.07
CA ILE A 60 4.27 15.47 -2.50
C ILE A 60 5.03 16.39 -1.57
N SER A 61 4.71 17.68 -1.60
CA SER A 61 5.37 18.65 -0.73
C SER A 61 5.19 18.26 0.75
N LYS A 62 6.15 18.65 1.58
CA LYS A 62 6.14 18.29 3.00
C LYS A 62 4.89 18.84 3.70
N GLU A 63 4.49 20.04 3.31
CA GLU A 63 3.38 20.81 3.84
C GLU A 63 2.04 20.17 3.49
N ALA A 64 1.85 19.79 2.22
CA ALA A 64 0.65 19.07 1.79
C ALA A 64 0.56 17.70 2.48
N ARG A 65 1.69 17.00 2.65
CA ARG A 65 1.73 15.74 3.38
C ARG A 65 1.36 15.90 4.85
N GLU A 66 1.85 16.95 5.51
CA GLU A 66 1.53 17.26 6.91
C GLU A 66 0.06 17.64 7.08
N TYR A 67 -0.49 18.43 6.15
CA TYR A 67 -1.91 18.78 6.12
C TYR A 67 -2.80 17.54 5.98
N ILE A 68 -2.52 16.67 5.00
CA ILE A 68 -3.21 15.38 4.82
C ILE A 68 -3.11 14.54 6.08
N ALA A 69 -1.91 14.44 6.67
CA ALA A 69 -1.71 13.68 7.89
C ALA A 69 -2.52 14.23 9.08
N GLY A 70 -2.63 15.56 9.20
CA GLY A 70 -3.48 16.21 10.18
C GLY A 70 -4.95 15.82 10.03
N LEU A 71 -5.50 15.89 8.81
CA LEU A 71 -6.88 15.50 8.54
C LEU A 71 -7.14 14.01 8.80
N LEU A 72 -6.20 13.14 8.44
CA LEU A 72 -6.29 11.71 8.72
C LEU A 72 -6.27 11.42 10.24
N ARG A 73 -5.45 12.15 11.01
CA ARG A 73 -5.45 12.06 12.49
C ARG A 73 -6.79 12.51 13.09
N LEU A 74 -7.43 13.51 12.49
CA LEU A 74 -8.79 13.96 12.82
C LEU A 74 -9.89 13.01 12.30
N LYS A 75 -9.54 11.84 11.73
CA LYS A 75 -10.47 10.83 11.21
C LYS A 75 -11.36 11.33 10.06
N VAL A 76 -10.91 12.34 9.32
CA VAL A 76 -11.56 12.77 8.09
C VAL A 76 -11.40 11.69 7.02
N SER A 77 -12.48 11.38 6.30
CA SER A 77 -12.43 10.32 5.29
C SER A 77 -11.48 10.67 4.13
N PRO A 78 -10.69 9.70 3.62
CA PRO A 78 -9.75 9.96 2.51
C PRO A 78 -10.38 10.55 1.25
N ASN A 79 -11.63 10.17 0.94
CA ASN A 79 -12.37 10.72 -0.20
C ASN A 79 -12.69 12.21 0.01
N HIS A 80 -13.07 12.59 1.23
CA HIS A 80 -13.33 13.99 1.55
C HIS A 80 -12.05 14.83 1.54
N ILE A 81 -10.93 14.28 2.04
CA ILE A 81 -9.61 14.92 1.96
C ILE A 81 -9.24 15.19 0.50
N LEU A 82 -9.44 14.20 -0.39
CA LEU A 82 -9.18 14.38 -1.82
C LEU A 82 -10.04 15.51 -2.41
N GLN A 83 -11.32 15.56 -2.09
CA GLN A 83 -12.20 16.65 -2.52
C GLN A 83 -11.73 18.02 -2.01
N LEU A 84 -11.29 18.13 -0.74
CA LEU A 84 -10.79 19.39 -0.18
C LEU A 84 -9.54 19.90 -0.91
N ILE A 85 -8.65 18.98 -1.29
CA ILE A 85 -7.43 19.29 -2.05
C ILE A 85 -7.77 19.77 -3.47
N HIS A 86 -8.65 19.06 -4.17
CA HIS A 86 -9.02 19.37 -5.56
C HIS A 86 -9.97 20.56 -5.69
N ASN A 87 -10.80 20.85 -4.69
CA ASN A 87 -11.78 21.94 -4.71
C ASN A 87 -11.18 23.30 -4.30
N GLY A 88 -9.86 23.44 -4.22
CA GLY A 88 -9.20 24.72 -3.96
C GLY A 88 -9.40 25.29 -2.55
N VAL A 89 -9.87 24.49 -1.58
CA VAL A 89 -9.82 24.90 -0.16
C VAL A 89 -8.35 25.04 0.30
N TYR A 90 -7.46 24.31 -0.38
CA TYR A 90 -6.02 24.46 -0.30
C TYR A 90 -5.51 25.28 -1.51
N ASN A 91 -6.03 26.49 -1.73
CA ASN A 91 -5.44 27.40 -2.71
C ASN A 91 -4.06 27.82 -2.19
N GLN A 92 -3.05 27.30 -2.86
CA GLN A 92 -1.63 27.48 -2.57
C GLN A 92 -1.16 28.93 -2.82
N ASP A 93 -1.98 29.73 -3.52
CA ASP A 93 -1.68 31.08 -3.99
C ASP A 93 -1.48 32.11 -2.87
N ASP A 94 -2.07 31.92 -1.68
CA ASP A 94 -1.97 32.90 -0.59
C ASP A 94 -0.85 32.63 0.43
N PHE A 95 -0.13 31.50 0.34
CA PHE A 95 0.86 31.13 1.37
C PHE A 95 2.27 30.79 0.86
N PHE A 96 2.45 30.40 -0.40
CA PHE A 96 3.77 30.08 -0.95
C PHE A 96 4.05 30.90 -2.22
N GLY A 97 4.46 32.15 -2.02
CA GLY A 97 4.85 33.04 -3.12
C GLY A 97 5.91 32.40 -4.03
N CYS A 98 5.54 32.15 -5.28
CA CYS A 98 6.45 32.19 -6.41
C CYS A 98 5.66 32.45 -7.72
N ASP A 99 6.05 33.56 -8.35
CA ASP A 99 5.84 34.02 -9.72
C ASP A 99 4.42 34.36 -10.23
N GLN A 100 4.16 35.67 -10.15
CA GLN A 100 3.29 36.40 -11.06
C GLN A 100 3.86 36.33 -12.49
N ASP A 101 3.51 35.29 -13.24
CA ASP A 101 3.61 35.34 -14.72
C ASP A 101 2.65 34.32 -15.36
N GLY A 102 1.37 34.68 -15.43
CA GLY A 102 0.39 34.32 -16.49
C GLY A 102 0.14 32.86 -16.91
N LYS A 103 0.84 31.87 -16.35
CA LYS A 103 0.70 30.44 -16.60
C LYS A 103 1.01 29.73 -15.28
N THR A 104 -0.04 29.39 -14.52
CA THR A 104 0.09 28.48 -13.37
C THR A 104 0.60 27.15 -13.89
N SER A 105 1.91 26.94 -13.80
CA SER A 105 2.52 25.65 -14.07
C SER A 105 1.99 24.69 -13.03
N ALA A 106 1.39 23.58 -13.46
CA ALA A 106 0.81 22.60 -12.54
C ALA A 106 1.85 22.19 -11.50
N ALA A 107 1.45 22.10 -10.23
CA ALA A 107 2.30 21.65 -9.14
C ALA A 107 2.09 20.15 -8.89
N ARG A 108 3.05 19.49 -8.22
CA ARG A 108 2.87 18.07 -7.80
C ARG A 108 1.57 17.87 -7.02
N ASN A 109 1.20 18.86 -6.20
CA ASN A 109 0.07 18.76 -5.29
C ASN A 109 -1.28 18.68 -6.05
N ASP A 110 -1.36 19.25 -7.25
CA ASP A 110 -2.53 19.16 -8.13
C ASP A 110 -2.80 17.73 -8.61
N PHE A 111 -1.76 16.88 -8.61
CA PHE A 111 -1.84 15.48 -8.99
C PHE A 111 -1.97 14.53 -7.80
N ILE A 112 -2.34 15.01 -6.61
CA ILE A 112 -2.58 14.13 -5.46
C ILE A 112 -3.78 13.23 -5.77
N GLN A 113 -3.59 11.92 -5.62
CA GLN A 113 -4.62 10.93 -5.83
C GLN A 113 -4.97 10.19 -4.52
N LEU A 114 -6.08 9.44 -4.51
CA LEU A 114 -6.51 8.71 -3.33
C LEU A 114 -5.44 7.74 -2.79
N TRP A 115 -4.64 7.14 -3.68
CA TRP A 115 -3.57 6.23 -3.27
C TRP A 115 -2.45 6.93 -2.49
N ASP A 116 -2.18 8.21 -2.77
CA ASP A 116 -1.23 9.01 -2.02
C ASP A 116 -1.71 9.18 -0.57
N ILE A 117 -2.99 9.53 -0.40
CA ILE A 117 -3.63 9.70 0.90
C ILE A 117 -3.62 8.38 1.67
N ARG A 118 -4.00 7.26 1.03
CA ARG A 118 -3.96 5.92 1.64
C ARG A 118 -2.54 5.50 2.05
N ARG A 119 -1.53 5.93 1.30
CA ARG A 119 -0.14 5.65 1.66
C ARG A 119 0.28 6.44 2.90
N ILE A 120 -0.16 7.69 3.04
CA ILE A 120 0.07 8.49 4.25
C ILE A 120 -0.69 7.90 5.43
N GLU A 121 -1.96 7.50 5.24
CA GLU A 121 -2.77 6.82 6.25
C GLU A 121 -2.08 5.56 6.77
N LYS A 122 -1.60 4.70 5.86
CA LYS A 122 -0.84 3.50 6.23
C LYS A 122 0.46 3.82 7.00
N ALA A 123 1.14 4.92 6.66
CA ALA A 123 2.33 5.35 7.39
C ALA A 123 1.97 5.79 8.82
N ILE A 124 0.86 6.50 9.01
CA ILE A 124 0.34 6.88 10.34
C ILE A 124 -0.09 5.65 11.12
N GLU A 125 -0.78 4.70 10.49
CA GLU A 125 -1.14 3.43 11.13
C GLU A 125 0.11 2.71 11.63
N ALA A 126 1.18 2.65 10.83
CA ALA A 126 2.44 2.03 11.23
C ALA A 126 3.15 2.72 12.41
N GLU A 127 2.80 3.97 12.76
CA GLU A 127 3.31 4.65 13.97
C GLU A 127 2.79 3.98 15.26
N SER A 128 1.58 3.43 15.23
CA SER A 128 0.87 2.89 16.40
C SER A 128 0.52 1.40 16.30
N VAL A 129 0.41 0.87 15.09
CA VAL A 129 0.07 -0.51 14.78
C VAL A 129 1.33 -1.23 14.34
N ARG A 130 1.74 -2.22 15.13
CA ARG A 130 2.83 -3.12 14.75
C ARG A 130 2.24 -4.48 14.40
N LEU A 131 2.76 -5.08 13.33
CA LEU A 131 2.47 -6.48 13.05
C LEU A 131 3.04 -7.33 14.19
N HIS A 132 2.25 -8.30 14.64
CA HIS A 132 2.73 -9.26 15.62
C HIS A 132 3.85 -10.11 14.96
N PRO A 133 4.95 -10.42 15.67
CA PRO A 133 6.03 -11.24 15.11
C PRO A 133 5.57 -12.64 14.69
N ASP A 134 4.54 -13.15 15.36
CA ASP A 134 3.79 -14.34 14.96
C ASP A 134 2.45 -13.89 14.34
N ASP A 135 2.38 -13.87 13.02
CA ASP A 135 1.19 -13.46 12.27
C ASP A 135 -0.01 -14.41 12.47
N GLY A 136 0.27 -15.65 12.87
CA GLY A 136 -0.70 -16.71 13.15
C GLY A 136 -1.63 -16.38 14.33
N GLN A 137 -1.18 -15.59 15.30
CA GLN A 137 -1.98 -15.22 16.49
C GLN A 137 -3.32 -14.57 16.15
N SER A 138 -3.34 -13.74 15.09
CA SER A 138 -4.56 -13.09 14.63
C SER A 138 -5.59 -14.11 14.13
N THR A 139 -5.12 -15.12 13.42
CA THR A 139 -5.92 -16.22 12.89
C THR A 139 -6.40 -17.13 14.01
N LEU A 140 -5.54 -17.45 14.98
CA LEU A 140 -5.91 -18.26 16.16
C LEU A 140 -7.03 -17.59 16.97
N ARG A 141 -6.93 -16.29 17.25
CA ARG A 141 -7.99 -15.55 17.95
C ARG A 141 -9.31 -15.55 17.17
N TRP A 142 -9.22 -15.48 15.84
CA TRP A 142 -10.42 -15.54 15.01
C TRP A 142 -11.05 -16.94 15.04
N VAL A 143 -10.23 -18.00 14.99
CA VAL A 143 -10.66 -19.39 15.14
C VAL A 143 -11.33 -19.64 16.49
N GLU A 144 -10.78 -19.09 17.58
CA GLU A 144 -11.41 -19.16 18.91
C GLU A 144 -12.81 -18.51 18.92
N LYS A 145 -12.93 -17.33 18.31
CA LYS A 145 -14.23 -16.66 18.15
C LYS A 145 -15.21 -17.51 17.34
N LEU A 146 -14.78 -18.10 16.23
CA LEU A 146 -15.60 -18.96 15.38
C LEU A 146 -16.03 -20.25 16.09
N ARG A 147 -15.16 -20.80 16.94
CA ARG A 147 -15.47 -21.94 17.80
C ARG A 147 -16.52 -21.58 18.84
N ALA A 148 -16.40 -20.41 19.48
CA ALA A 148 -17.40 -19.90 20.42
C ALA A 148 -18.76 -19.64 19.76
N GLU A 149 -18.77 -19.30 18.48
CA GLU A 149 -20.00 -19.08 17.70
C GLU A 149 -20.63 -20.36 17.11
N ASP A 150 -20.03 -21.54 17.33
CA ASP A 150 -20.41 -22.84 16.71
C ASP A 150 -20.45 -22.76 15.17
N LYS A 151 -19.45 -22.08 14.59
CA LYS A 151 -19.30 -21.92 13.13
C LYS A 151 -18.05 -22.59 12.55
N LEU A 152 -17.18 -23.08 13.42
CA LEU A 152 -15.93 -23.72 13.03
C LEU A 152 -16.14 -25.23 12.85
N LEU A 153 -15.94 -25.73 11.64
CA LEU A 153 -15.99 -27.16 11.33
C LEU A 153 -14.61 -27.82 11.50
N GLY A 154 -13.54 -27.09 11.17
CA GLY A 154 -12.17 -27.56 11.38
C GLY A 154 -11.14 -26.48 11.08
N PHE A 155 -9.97 -26.65 11.68
CA PHE A 155 -8.86 -25.72 11.56
C PHE A 155 -7.54 -26.46 11.68
N THR A 156 -6.58 -26.12 10.83
CA THR A 156 -5.19 -26.56 10.89
C THR A 156 -4.31 -25.36 10.57
N ALA A 157 -3.50 -24.93 11.53
CA ALA A 157 -2.49 -23.92 11.28
C ALA A 157 -1.34 -24.51 10.46
N LYS A 158 -0.57 -23.66 9.78
CA LYS A 158 0.62 -24.11 9.04
C LYS A 158 1.67 -24.80 9.93
N SER A 159 1.68 -24.48 11.22
CA SER A 159 2.56 -25.09 12.22
C SER A 159 2.04 -26.42 12.77
N ASP A 160 0.78 -26.78 12.48
CA ASP A 160 0.15 -27.96 13.05
C ASP A 160 0.42 -29.17 12.16
N LEU A 161 0.53 -30.35 12.78
CA LEU A 161 0.58 -31.60 12.03
C LEU A 161 -0.79 -31.85 11.36
N PRO A 162 -0.83 -32.24 10.08
CA PRO A 162 -2.09 -32.54 9.41
C PRO A 162 -2.81 -33.68 10.14
N PRO A 163 -4.16 -33.64 10.25
CA PRO A 163 -4.93 -34.71 10.88
C PRO A 163 -4.61 -36.07 10.24
N ALA A 164 -4.46 -37.11 11.06
CA ALA A 164 -4.12 -38.44 10.58
C ALA A 164 -5.13 -38.93 9.53
N GLY A 165 -4.64 -39.42 8.38
CA GLY A 165 -5.48 -39.91 7.28
C GLY A 165 -6.11 -38.81 6.41
N SER A 166 -5.84 -37.53 6.67
CA SER A 166 -6.39 -36.43 5.86
C SER A 166 -5.75 -36.28 4.47
N GLY A 167 -4.52 -36.79 4.28
CA GLY A 167 -3.74 -36.60 3.06
C GLY A 167 -3.38 -35.12 2.77
N LEU A 168 -3.55 -34.23 3.76
CA LEU A 168 -3.22 -32.82 3.63
C LEU A 168 -1.71 -32.61 3.65
N ASP A 169 -1.24 -31.67 2.84
CA ASP A 169 0.15 -31.21 2.83
C ASP A 169 0.51 -30.65 4.23
N PRO A 170 1.67 -31.00 4.82
CA PRO A 170 2.12 -30.44 6.10
C PRO A 170 2.22 -28.91 6.12
N ASP A 171 2.41 -28.26 4.96
CA ASP A 171 2.45 -26.80 4.84
C ASP A 171 1.06 -26.18 4.54
N ALA A 172 0.00 -26.99 4.47
CA ALA A 172 -1.35 -26.51 4.17
C ALA A 172 -1.96 -25.77 5.36
N PHE A 173 -2.46 -24.57 5.08
CA PHE A 173 -3.38 -23.87 5.97
C PHE A 173 -4.83 -24.26 5.61
N VAL A 174 -5.59 -24.76 6.58
CA VAL A 174 -6.98 -25.18 6.36
C VAL A 174 -7.90 -24.51 7.38
N LEU A 175 -8.93 -23.83 6.88
CA LEU A 175 -10.02 -23.27 7.68
C LEU A 175 -11.35 -23.69 7.08
N MET A 176 -12.09 -24.52 7.82
CA MET A 176 -13.39 -25.02 7.43
C MET A 176 -14.47 -24.37 8.30
N LEU A 177 -15.38 -23.65 7.64
CA LEU A 177 -16.49 -22.96 8.29
C LEU A 177 -17.80 -23.57 7.85
N GLN A 178 -18.75 -23.66 8.77
CA GLN A 178 -20.11 -24.09 8.47
C GLN A 178 -21.09 -23.23 9.25
N THR A 179 -21.99 -22.55 8.54
CA THR A 179 -23.07 -21.81 9.18
C THR A 179 -24.13 -22.76 9.74
N LYS A 180 -24.88 -22.32 10.75
CA LYS A 180 -26.02 -23.07 11.30
C LYS A 180 -27.04 -23.50 10.22
N TRP A 181 -27.24 -22.65 9.21
CA TRP A 181 -28.11 -22.96 8.08
C TRP A 181 -27.53 -24.08 7.22
N GLN A 182 -26.23 -24.01 6.85
CA GLN A 182 -25.57 -25.07 6.09
C GLN A 182 -25.60 -26.40 6.85
N LYS A 183 -25.39 -26.39 8.17
CA LYS A 183 -25.51 -27.58 9.03
C LYS A 183 -26.91 -28.20 8.97
N LYS A 184 -27.95 -27.39 9.17
CA LYS A 184 -29.35 -27.84 9.09
C LYS A 184 -29.73 -28.38 7.70
N LYS A 185 -29.22 -27.77 6.62
CA LYS A 185 -29.45 -28.23 5.25
C LYS A 185 -28.70 -29.51 4.94
N PHE A 186 -27.49 -29.65 5.47
CA PHE A 186 -26.73 -30.89 5.37
C PHE A 186 -27.43 -32.04 6.11
N GLU A 187 -27.96 -31.82 7.31
CA GLU A 187 -28.77 -32.82 8.02
C GLU A 187 -30.04 -33.21 7.25
N GLN A 188 -30.67 -32.25 6.57
CA GLN A 188 -31.93 -32.49 5.87
C GLN A 188 -31.76 -33.16 4.49
N TYR A 189 -30.67 -32.85 3.78
CA TYR A 189 -30.51 -33.21 2.36
C TYR A 189 -29.14 -33.83 2.03
N GLY A 190 -28.25 -34.03 3.00
CA GLY A 190 -26.88 -34.48 2.76
C GLY A 190 -26.76 -35.84 2.06
N GLU A 191 -27.79 -36.68 2.16
CA GLU A 191 -27.87 -37.96 1.43
C GLU A 191 -28.20 -37.78 -0.06
N GLN A 192 -28.81 -36.65 -0.44
CA GLN A 192 -29.32 -36.38 -1.79
C GLN A 192 -28.54 -35.27 -2.51
N LEU A 193 -27.87 -34.38 -1.77
CA LEU A 193 -27.23 -33.18 -2.28
C LEU A 193 -25.85 -33.02 -1.66
N LEU A 194 -24.83 -33.23 -2.48
CA LEU A 194 -23.43 -33.00 -2.14
C LEU A 194 -23.05 -31.60 -2.63
N CYS A 195 -22.71 -30.71 -1.69
CA CYS A 195 -22.24 -29.33 -1.87
C CYS A 195 -23.31 -28.22 -2.03
N ILE A 196 -23.36 -27.35 -1.02
CA ILE A 196 -23.75 -25.95 -1.18
C ILE A 196 -22.43 -25.17 -1.15
N ASP A 197 -21.84 -24.98 -2.31
CA ASP A 197 -20.66 -24.14 -2.46
C ASP A 197 -21.09 -22.68 -2.62
N ALA A 198 -20.48 -21.79 -1.86
CA ALA A 198 -20.60 -20.35 -2.00
C ALA A 198 -19.23 -19.78 -2.41
N THR A 199 -18.64 -20.32 -3.47
CA THR A 199 -17.49 -19.69 -4.11
C THR A 199 -17.97 -18.62 -5.09
N HIS A 200 -17.72 -17.37 -4.70
CA HIS A 200 -17.78 -16.11 -5.46
C HIS A 200 -19.13 -15.37 -5.53
N ASN A 201 -19.14 -14.15 -4.96
CA ASN A 201 -19.95 -13.00 -5.39
C ASN A 201 -21.46 -13.19 -5.60
N THR A 202 -22.18 -13.76 -4.65
CA THR A 202 -23.62 -13.46 -4.48
C THR A 202 -23.81 -12.44 -3.38
N THR A 203 -23.50 -11.18 -3.69
CA THR A 203 -24.16 -10.01 -3.11
C THR A 203 -25.48 -9.77 -3.81
#